data_AF-A0A7S2RR90-F1
#
_entry.id   AF-A0A7S2RR90-F1
#
_cell.length_a   1.000
_cell.length_b   1.000
_cell.length_c   1.000
_cell.angle_alpha   90.00
_cell.angle_beta   90.00
_cell.angle_gamma   90.00
#
_symmetry.space_group_name_H-M   'P 1'
#
loop_
_entity.id
_entity.type
_entity.pdbx_description
1 polymer ?
#
loop_
_entity_poly.entity_id
_entity_poly.type
_entity_poly.pdbx_seq_one_letter_code
_entity_poly.pdbx_strand_id
1 'polypeptide(L)'
;MSSLRISPERLDQLVRFNRIAENVYSLDNILRVISYSSLLLASFIKNRNGNKDTANVLFLTDFFAKLTDARFINRIIGLPATLESLFEHASGKPDNSIASLLGKIMTWSMIIYHPIEHIWFLSTLKGSIFNINSDLWSQWSCRAWAVYVICDAIGTLMRSEAVSKEIKTLSTDKTMDKGEKQQKLAELKTKKQRLGIWATCIVCDFLMATHWSVEDGPLSNNQICATGIWGGVAGLYLKWKSSKQ
;
A
#
# COMPACT_ATOMS: atom_id res chain seq x y z
N MET A 1 14.77 -26.38 -31.34
CA MET A 1 14.59 -25.27 -30.38
C MET A 1 13.61 -24.27 -30.98
N SER A 2 12.37 -24.21 -30.49
CA SER A 2 11.40 -23.21 -30.94
C SER A 2 11.82 -21.84 -30.40
N SER A 3 12.15 -20.89 -31.27
CA SER A 3 12.35 -19.51 -30.83
C SER A 3 11.01 -18.99 -30.27
N LEU A 4 10.99 -18.69 -28.97
CA LEU A 4 9.87 -18.02 -28.33
C LEU A 4 9.72 -16.62 -28.97
N ARG A 5 8.89 -16.51 -30.00
CA ARG A 5 8.51 -15.22 -30.59
C ARG A 5 7.55 -14.54 -29.62
N ILE A 6 8.06 -13.61 -28.82
CA ILE A 6 7.25 -12.72 -27.98
C ILE A 6 6.69 -11.63 -28.92
N SER A 7 5.37 -11.40 -28.87
CA SER A 7 4.76 -10.32 -29.67
C SER A 7 5.18 -8.94 -29.13
N PRO A 8 5.22 -7.88 -29.97
CA PRO A 8 5.53 -6.53 -29.51
C PRO A 8 4.67 -6.07 -28.33
N GLU A 9 3.38 -6.42 -28.32
CA GLU A 9 2.46 -6.07 -27.23
C GLU A 9 2.82 -6.78 -25.92
N ARG A 10 3.24 -8.05 -25.99
CA ARG A 10 3.68 -8.80 -24.81
C ARG A 10 5.01 -8.26 -24.28
N LEU A 11 5.91 -7.86 -25.17
CA LEU A 11 7.16 -7.21 -24.77
C LEU A 11 6.89 -5.88 -24.06
N ASP A 12 5.99 -5.05 -24.59
CA ASP A 12 5.57 -3.79 -23.96
C ASP A 12 4.96 -4.02 -22.56
N GLN A 13 4.07 -5.02 -22.44
CA GLN A 13 3.48 -5.39 -21.14
C GLN A 13 4.55 -5.84 -20.13
N LEU A 14 5.56 -6.60 -20.56
CA LEU A 14 6.67 -7.03 -19.70
C LEU A 14 7.56 -5.88 -19.28
N VAL A 15 7.94 -4.99 -20.22
CA VAL A 15 8.73 -3.78 -19.91
C VAL A 15 7.98 -2.91 -18.90
N ARG A 16 6.67 -2.73 -19.11
CA ARG A 16 5.83 -1.98 -18.19
C ARG A 16 5.70 -2.62 -16.82
N PHE A 17 5.59 -3.95 -16.76
CA PHE A 17 5.59 -4.69 -15.50
C PHE A 17 6.93 -4.52 -14.77
N ASN A 18 8.06 -4.66 -15.46
CA ASN A 18 9.39 -4.46 -14.88
C ASN A 18 9.55 -3.07 -14.29
N ARG A 19 9.16 -2.03 -15.02
CA ARG A 19 9.19 -0.63 -14.53
C ARG A 19 8.35 -0.43 -13.27
N ILE A 20 7.23 -1.15 -13.14
CA ILE A 20 6.42 -1.12 -11.91
C ILE A 20 7.14 -1.89 -10.81
N ALA A 21 7.67 -3.08 -11.08
CA ALA A 21 8.34 -3.92 -10.09
C ALA A 21 9.64 -3.32 -9.53
N GLU A 22 10.30 -2.43 -10.27
CA GLU A 22 11.50 -1.69 -9.80
C GLU A 22 11.19 -0.67 -8.69
N ASN A 23 9.94 -0.22 -8.57
CA ASN A 23 9.56 0.74 -7.53
C ASN A 23 9.33 0.03 -6.20
N VAL A 24 10.05 0.44 -5.15
CA VAL A 24 9.99 -0.14 -3.79
C VAL A 24 8.56 -0.34 -3.28
N TYR A 25 7.66 0.64 -3.45
CA TYR A 25 6.26 0.54 -3.01
C TYR A 25 5.45 -0.46 -3.83
N SER A 26 5.71 -0.54 -5.13
CA SER A 26 5.02 -1.46 -6.03
C SER A 26 5.51 -2.89 -5.81
N LEU A 27 6.81 -3.07 -5.57
CA LEU A 27 7.39 -4.33 -5.15
C LEU A 27 6.79 -4.82 -3.83
N ASP A 28 6.64 -3.95 -2.83
CA ASP A 28 5.97 -4.33 -1.57
C ASP A 28 4.54 -4.82 -1.82
N ASN A 29 3.78 -4.14 -2.70
CA ASN A 29 2.43 -4.57 -3.05
C ASN A 29 2.41 -5.94 -3.78
N ILE A 30 3.37 -6.21 -4.68
CA ILE A 30 3.50 -7.53 -5.32
C ILE A 30 3.75 -8.60 -4.26
N LEU A 31 4.75 -8.38 -3.39
CA LEU A 31 5.10 -9.32 -2.34
C LEU A 31 3.92 -9.53 -1.36
N ARG A 32 3.20 -8.45 -1.02
CA ARG A 32 1.98 -8.49 -0.19
C ARG A 32 0.90 -9.38 -0.80
N VAL A 33 0.62 -9.23 -2.09
CA VAL A 33 -0.39 -10.05 -2.77
C VAL A 33 0.02 -11.51 -2.75
N ILE A 34 1.27 -11.82 -3.09
CA ILE A 34 1.77 -13.20 -3.13
C ILE A 34 1.76 -13.81 -1.72
N SER A 35 2.24 -13.08 -0.70
CA SER A 35 2.33 -13.58 0.67
C SER A 35 0.93 -13.89 1.21
N TYR A 36 0.01 -12.92 1.22
CA TYR A 36 -1.33 -13.13 1.77
C TYR A 36 -2.16 -14.12 0.97
N SER A 37 -1.95 -14.24 -0.35
CA SER A 37 -2.58 -15.30 -1.14
C SER A 37 -2.09 -16.69 -0.73
N SER A 38 -0.79 -16.82 -0.44
CA SER A 38 -0.19 -18.09 0.03
C SER A 38 -0.76 -18.49 1.39
N LEU A 39 -0.87 -17.55 2.33
CA LEU A 39 -1.44 -17.81 3.65
C LEU A 39 -2.94 -18.13 3.61
N LEU A 40 -3.70 -17.44 2.75
CA LEU A 40 -5.12 -17.72 2.53
C LEU A 40 -5.32 -19.12 1.94
N LEU A 41 -4.49 -19.50 0.96
CA LEU A 41 -4.52 -20.83 0.36
C LEU A 41 -4.15 -21.91 1.38
N ALA A 42 -3.14 -21.67 2.21
CA ALA A 42 -2.77 -22.57 3.30
C ALA A 42 -3.96 -22.81 4.25
N SER A 43 -4.66 -21.72 4.62
CA SER A 43 -5.85 -21.79 5.49
C SER A 43 -6.98 -22.59 4.84
N PHE A 44 -7.21 -22.42 3.53
CA PHE A 44 -8.22 -23.17 2.80
C PHE A 44 -7.88 -24.67 2.72
N ILE A 45 -6.62 -25.02 2.45
CA ILE A 45 -6.15 -26.41 2.40
C ILE A 45 -6.24 -27.05 3.80
N LYS A 46 -5.86 -26.33 4.85
CA LYS A 46 -5.95 -26.79 6.25
C LYS A 46 -7.40 -27.12 6.62
N ASN A 47 -8.33 -26.20 6.33
CA ASN A 47 -9.76 -26.41 6.60
C ASN A 47 -10.32 -27.61 5.83
N ARG A 48 -9.97 -27.76 4.54
CA ARG A 48 -10.42 -28.90 3.71
C ARG A 48 -9.91 -30.25 4.22
N ASN A 49 -8.74 -30.28 4.85
CA ASN A 49 -8.12 -31.49 5.39
C ASN A 49 -8.44 -31.74 6.88
N GLY A 50 -9.51 -31.14 7.41
CA GLY A 50 -9.92 -31.32 8.81
C GLY A 50 -8.97 -30.67 9.81
N ASN A 51 -8.49 -29.47 9.50
CA ASN A 51 -7.55 -28.68 10.30
C ASN A 51 -6.16 -29.31 10.51
N LYS A 52 -5.77 -30.24 9.64
CA LYS A 52 -4.46 -30.89 9.69
C LYS A 52 -3.38 -30.08 8.95
N ASP A 53 -2.22 -29.98 9.55
CA ASP A 53 -1.03 -29.40 8.93
C ASP A 53 -0.41 -30.41 7.96
N THR A 54 -0.78 -30.29 6.68
CA THR A 54 -0.17 -31.06 5.59
C THR A 54 1.12 -30.41 5.14
N ALA A 55 1.97 -31.14 4.41
CA ALA A 55 3.21 -30.61 3.85
C ALA A 55 2.99 -29.31 3.03
N ASN A 56 1.87 -29.22 2.28
CA ASN A 56 1.52 -28.03 1.51
C ASN A 56 1.16 -26.84 2.40
N VAL A 57 0.47 -27.07 3.53
CA VAL A 57 0.14 -26.01 4.49
C VAL A 57 1.43 -25.46 5.10
N LEU A 58 2.31 -26.35 5.57
CA LEU A 58 3.60 -25.96 6.15
C LEU A 58 4.46 -25.18 5.15
N PHE A 59 4.54 -25.65 3.91
CA PHE A 59 5.25 -24.95 2.84
C PHE A 59 4.70 -23.55 2.58
N LEU A 60 3.39 -23.39 2.43
CA LEU A 60 2.77 -22.11 2.12
C LEU A 60 2.88 -21.11 3.28
N THR A 61 2.80 -21.59 4.53
CA THR A 61 3.01 -20.75 5.73
C THR A 61 4.46 -20.30 5.86
N ASP A 62 5.43 -21.18 5.62
CA ASP A 62 6.86 -20.84 5.59
C ASP A 62 7.18 -19.86 4.44
N PHE A 63 6.60 -20.09 3.26
CA PHE A 63 6.74 -19.19 2.12
C PHE A 63 6.16 -17.80 2.41
N PHE A 64 5.00 -17.72 3.07
CA PHE A 64 4.44 -16.46 3.56
C PHE A 64 5.39 -15.73 4.52
N ALA A 65 5.98 -16.45 5.48
CA ALA A 65 6.92 -15.86 6.45
C ALA A 65 8.14 -15.26 5.76
N LYS A 66 8.77 -16.02 4.85
CA LYS A 66 9.95 -15.55 4.07
C LYS A 66 9.64 -14.34 3.19
N LEU A 67 8.48 -14.30 2.55
CA LEU A 67 8.05 -13.13 1.78
C LEU A 67 7.78 -11.93 2.68
N THR A 68 7.28 -12.16 3.89
CA THR A 68 7.05 -11.12 4.88
C THR A 68 8.38 -10.51 5.35
N ASP A 69 9.41 -11.32 5.60
CA ASP A 69 10.77 -10.84 5.87
C ASP A 69 11.33 -10.01 4.70
N ALA A 70 11.16 -10.50 3.46
CA ALA A 70 11.60 -9.77 2.26
C ALA A 70 10.91 -8.40 2.14
N ARG A 71 9.64 -8.29 2.55
CA ARG A 71 8.91 -7.01 2.57
C ARG A 71 9.48 -6.04 3.60
N PHE A 72 9.83 -6.51 4.80
CA PHE A 72 10.49 -5.66 5.80
C PHE A 72 11.86 -5.16 5.30
N ILE A 73 12.67 -6.05 4.69
CA ILE A 73 13.95 -5.67 4.08
C ILE A 73 13.75 -4.61 2.98
N ASN A 74 12.75 -4.80 2.12
CA ASN A 74 12.42 -3.83 1.07
C ASN A 74 12.03 -2.46 1.64
N ARG A 75 11.32 -2.40 2.78
CA ARG A 75 10.98 -1.14 3.46
C ARG A 75 12.16 -0.46 4.12
N ILE A 76 13.14 -1.21 4.63
CA ILE A 76 14.43 -0.64 5.09
C ILE A 76 15.12 0.11 3.96
N ILE A 77 15.16 -0.49 2.77
CA ILE A 77 15.74 0.13 1.56
C ILE A 77 14.94 1.36 1.10
N GLY A 78 13.64 1.42 1.42
CA GLY A 78 12.77 2.55 1.12
C GLY A 78 12.95 3.77 2.02
N LEU A 79 13.64 3.64 3.17
CA LEU A 79 13.83 4.72 4.14
C LEU A 79 14.46 6.01 3.56
N PRO A 80 15.46 5.96 2.67
CA PRO A 80 16.03 7.16 2.05
C PRO A 80 14.99 8.01 1.32
N ALA A 81 14.01 7.38 0.65
CA ALA A 81 12.93 8.11 -0.03
C ALA A 81 11.99 8.81 0.96
N THR A 82 11.74 8.21 2.13
CA THR A 82 10.98 8.84 3.21
C THR A 82 11.73 10.05 3.79
N LEU A 83 13.06 9.93 3.96
CA LEU A 83 13.91 11.03 4.43
C LEU A 83 14.01 12.16 3.40
N GLU A 84 14.14 11.84 2.11
CA GLU A 84 14.10 12.83 1.03
C GLU A 84 12.81 13.65 1.09
N SER A 85 11.65 12.98 1.19
CA SER A 85 10.36 13.67 1.31
C SER A 85 10.28 14.56 2.56
N LEU A 86 10.89 14.16 3.68
CA LEU A 86 10.99 15.01 4.87
C LEU A 86 11.80 16.29 4.58
N PHE A 87 12.96 16.16 3.93
CA PHE A 87 13.79 17.32 3.62
C PHE A 87 13.13 18.26 2.62
N GLU A 88 12.36 17.75 1.67
CA GLU A 88 11.54 18.57 0.77
C GLU A 88 10.48 19.38 1.54
N HIS A 89 9.74 18.74 2.44
CA HIS A 89 8.74 19.43 3.26
C HIS A 89 9.36 20.45 4.23
N ALA A 90 10.56 20.18 4.73
CA ALA A 90 11.30 21.11 5.59
C ALA A 90 11.89 22.31 4.82
N SER A 91 12.22 22.13 3.55
CA SER A 91 12.82 23.16 2.68
C SER A 91 11.78 23.99 1.93
N GLY A 92 10.53 23.54 1.89
CA GLY A 92 9.41 24.26 1.28
C GLY A 92 9.04 25.56 2.01
N LYS A 93 8.41 26.50 1.30
CA LYS A 93 7.84 27.69 1.95
C LYS A 93 6.79 27.27 2.98
N PRO A 94 6.73 27.91 4.16
CA PRO A 94 5.72 27.60 5.16
C PRO A 94 4.33 27.90 4.60
N ASP A 95 3.61 26.83 4.24
CA ASP A 95 2.18 26.86 3.93
C ASP A 95 1.39 26.41 5.16
N ASN A 96 0.38 27.21 5.52
CA ASN A 96 -0.51 26.98 6.66
C ASN A 96 -1.80 26.23 6.26
N SER A 97 -1.86 25.67 5.05
CA SER A 97 -2.98 24.85 4.62
C SER A 97 -3.13 23.58 5.48
N ILE A 98 -4.38 23.11 5.62
CA ILE A 98 -4.67 21.81 6.26
C ILE A 98 -3.90 20.67 5.54
N ALA A 99 -3.75 20.77 4.21
CA ALA A 99 -3.00 19.79 3.43
C ALA A 99 -1.51 19.73 3.83
N SER A 100 -0.88 20.89 4.07
CA SER A 100 0.48 20.99 4.59
C SER A 100 0.60 20.40 6.00
N LEU A 101 -0.37 20.67 6.88
CA LEU A 101 -0.40 20.08 8.22
C LEU A 101 -0.52 18.55 8.18
N LEU A 102 -1.44 18.02 7.37
CA LEU A 102 -1.60 16.57 7.19
C LEU A 102 -0.32 15.93 6.64
N GLY A 103 0.33 16.57 5.65
CA GLY A 103 1.61 16.11 5.12
C GLY A 103 2.70 16.05 6.19
N LYS A 104 2.82 17.07 7.04
CA LYS A 104 3.77 17.08 8.17
C LYS A 104 3.50 15.94 9.15
N ILE A 105 2.24 15.72 9.54
CA ILE A 105 1.87 14.65 10.47
C ILE A 105 2.18 13.28 9.86
N MET A 106 1.86 13.07 8.58
CA MET A 106 2.19 11.84 7.84
C MET A 106 3.70 11.58 7.84
N THR A 107 4.51 12.60 7.54
CA THR A 107 5.97 12.47 7.52
C THR A 107 6.52 12.16 8.91
N TRP A 108 6.08 12.87 9.95
CA TRP A 108 6.51 12.58 11.33
C TRP A 108 6.10 11.19 11.81
N SER A 109 4.91 10.74 11.45
CA SER A 109 4.46 9.37 11.68
C SER A 109 5.42 8.35 11.05
N MET A 110 5.88 8.60 9.82
CA MET A 110 6.83 7.70 9.12
C MET A 110 8.23 7.72 9.72
N ILE A 111 8.70 8.87 10.22
CA ILE A 111 9.97 9.00 10.94
C ILE A 111 9.97 8.18 12.23
N ILE A 112 8.82 8.07 12.90
CA ILE A 112 8.66 7.25 14.10
C ILE A 112 8.48 5.78 13.72
N TYR A 113 7.64 5.51 12.72
CA TYR A 113 7.30 4.16 12.26
C TYR A 113 8.53 3.37 11.84
N HIS A 114 9.36 3.90 10.94
CA HIS A 114 10.46 3.13 10.35
C HIS A 114 11.51 2.66 11.36
N PRO A 115 12.05 3.51 12.26
CA PRO A 115 13.01 3.05 13.28
C PRO A 115 12.41 1.98 14.20
N ILE A 116 11.16 2.14 14.63
CA ILE A 116 10.48 1.17 15.49
C ILE A 116 10.28 -0.16 14.75
N GLU A 117 9.81 -0.11 13.50
CA GLU A 117 9.65 -1.30 12.66
C GLU A 117 10.99 -2.02 12.45
N HIS A 118 12.07 -1.27 12.19
CA HIS A 118 13.39 -1.87 11.94
C HIS A 118 13.98 -2.48 13.21
N ILE A 119 13.85 -1.81 14.36
CA ILE A 119 14.29 -2.35 15.65
C ILE A 119 13.56 -3.66 15.97
N TRP A 120 12.23 -3.68 15.77
CA TRP A 120 11.44 -4.90 15.92
C TRP A 120 11.86 -5.99 14.94
N PHE A 121 12.01 -5.69 13.65
CA PHE A 121 12.42 -6.70 12.67
C PHE A 121 13.81 -7.27 12.98
N LEU A 122 14.75 -6.43 13.41
CA LEU A 122 16.07 -6.88 13.85
C LEU A 122 16.00 -7.74 15.12
N SER A 123 15.01 -7.53 16.00
CA SER A 123 14.81 -8.38 17.19
C SER A 123 14.24 -9.76 16.85
N THR A 124 13.54 -9.91 15.72
CA THR A 124 13.01 -11.22 15.26
C THR A 124 14.04 -12.07 14.53
N LEU A 125 15.19 -11.52 14.12
CA LEU A 125 16.24 -12.27 13.43
C LEU A 125 16.97 -13.23 14.37
N LYS A 126 17.32 -14.41 13.86
CA LYS A 126 18.11 -15.40 14.61
C LYS A 126 19.48 -14.82 14.99
N GLY A 127 19.79 -14.85 16.28
CA GLY A 127 21.04 -14.28 16.81
C GLY A 127 20.94 -12.79 17.10
N SER A 128 19.73 -12.23 17.17
CA SER A 128 19.54 -10.83 17.57
C SER A 128 20.14 -10.55 18.95
N ILE A 129 20.77 -9.39 19.06
CA ILE A 129 21.32 -8.85 20.32
C ILE A 129 20.29 -7.98 21.07
N PHE A 130 19.14 -7.72 20.47
CA PHE A 130 18.10 -6.86 21.04
C PHE A 130 17.19 -7.67 21.97
N ASN A 131 17.36 -7.51 23.29
CA ASN A 131 16.42 -8.04 24.27
C ASN A 131 15.29 -7.04 24.52
N ILE A 132 14.36 -6.95 23.57
CA ILE A 132 13.19 -6.08 23.64
C ILE A 132 11.90 -6.89 23.56
N ASN A 133 10.80 -6.32 24.05
CA ASN A 133 9.47 -6.88 23.86
C ASN A 133 9.06 -6.70 22.39
N SER A 134 9.39 -7.68 21.54
CA SER A 134 9.16 -7.61 20.09
C SER A 134 7.70 -7.30 19.76
N ASP A 135 6.73 -7.94 20.43
CA ASP A 135 5.31 -7.74 20.14
C ASP A 135 4.86 -6.31 20.42
N LEU A 136 5.32 -5.72 21.53
CA LEU A 136 5.02 -4.33 21.86
C LEU A 136 5.59 -3.35 20.82
N TRP A 137 6.83 -3.56 20.38
CA TRP A 137 7.45 -2.72 19.36
C TRP A 137 6.76 -2.84 17.99
N SER A 138 6.34 -4.06 17.62
CA SER A 138 5.51 -4.29 16.43
C SER A 138 4.18 -3.54 16.49
N GLN A 139 3.50 -3.60 17.63
CA GLN A 139 2.23 -2.90 17.83
C GLN A 139 2.40 -1.38 17.74
N TRP A 140 3.46 -0.82 18.35
CA TRP A 140 3.73 0.62 18.27
C TRP A 140 4.07 1.09 16.86
N SER A 141 4.80 0.29 16.07
CA SER A 141 5.02 0.63 14.66
C SER A 141 3.69 0.65 13.90
N CYS A 142 2.81 -0.32 14.12
CA CYS A 142 1.49 -0.35 13.50
C CYS A 142 0.61 0.84 13.91
N ARG A 143 0.69 1.30 15.17
CA ARG A 143 0.00 2.52 15.63
C ARG A 143 0.54 3.76 14.96
N ALA A 144 1.86 3.89 14.82
CA ALA A 144 2.48 4.98 14.09
C ALA A 144 2.01 4.97 12.63
N TRP A 145 2.01 3.82 11.96
CA TRP A 145 1.48 3.67 10.60
C TRP A 145 -0.01 4.03 10.51
N ALA A 146 -0.84 3.65 11.49
CA ALA A 146 -2.26 4.01 11.51
C ALA A 146 -2.49 5.53 11.48
N VAL A 147 -1.64 6.32 12.16
CA VAL A 147 -1.71 7.79 12.11
C VAL A 147 -1.53 8.31 10.68
N TYR A 148 -0.53 7.79 9.95
CA TYR A 148 -0.35 8.13 8.53
C TYR A 148 -1.60 7.81 7.71
N VAL A 149 -2.16 6.61 7.90
CA VAL A 149 -3.34 6.17 7.12
C VAL A 149 -4.55 7.05 7.40
N ILE A 150 -4.77 7.47 8.64
CA ILE A 150 -5.84 8.41 9.00
C ILE A 150 -5.65 9.76 8.30
N CYS A 151 -4.43 10.31 8.31
CA CYS A 151 -4.15 11.56 7.63
C CYS A 151 -4.36 11.45 6.11
N ASP A 152 -3.95 10.34 5.48
CA ASP A 152 -4.18 10.14 4.05
C ASP A 152 -5.68 9.92 3.73
N ALA A 153 -6.44 9.31 4.64
CA ALA A 153 -7.90 9.21 4.54
C ALA A 153 -8.53 10.60 4.50
N ILE A 154 -8.21 11.47 5.45
CA ILE A 154 -8.72 12.84 5.52
C ILE A 154 -8.32 13.61 4.26
N GLY A 155 -7.04 13.56 3.87
CA GLY A 155 -6.56 14.22 2.65
C GLY A 155 -7.27 13.72 1.39
N THR A 156 -7.53 12.41 1.29
CA THR A 156 -8.26 11.81 0.16
C THR A 156 -9.72 12.23 0.12
N LEU A 157 -10.39 12.33 1.27
CA LEU A 157 -11.76 12.84 1.35
C LEU A 157 -11.84 14.30 0.88
N MET A 158 -10.93 15.16 1.35
CA MET A 158 -10.84 16.56 0.93
C MET A 158 -10.62 16.68 -0.59
N ARG A 159 -9.67 15.89 -1.14
CA ARG A 159 -9.41 15.85 -2.59
C ARG A 159 -10.63 15.36 -3.38
N SER A 160 -11.34 14.36 -2.88
CA SER A 160 -12.54 13.81 -3.52
C SER A 160 -13.71 14.81 -3.53
N GLU A 161 -13.87 15.56 -2.44
CA GLU A 161 -14.87 16.63 -2.34
C GLU A 161 -14.55 17.77 -3.31
N ALA A 162 -13.29 18.22 -3.36
CA ALA A 162 -12.84 19.26 -4.28
C ALA A 162 -13.11 18.88 -5.75
N VAL A 163 -12.72 17.66 -6.16
CA VAL A 163 -13.00 17.14 -7.52
C VAL A 163 -14.51 17.05 -7.78
N SER A 164 -15.30 16.66 -6.78
CA SER A 164 -16.75 16.57 -6.93
C SER A 164 -17.41 17.95 -7.09
N LYS A 165 -16.91 18.98 -6.40
CA LYS A 165 -17.35 20.37 -6.60
C LYS A 165 -16.97 20.88 -7.99
N GLU A 166 -15.73 20.63 -8.42
CA GLU A 166 -15.23 21.02 -9.74
C GLU A 166 -16.05 20.40 -10.89
N ILE A 167 -16.38 19.10 -10.79
CA ILE A 167 -17.27 18.42 -11.74
C ILE A 167 -18.64 19.11 -11.80
N LYS A 168 -19.23 19.47 -10.65
CA LYS A 168 -20.53 20.15 -10.61
C LYS A 168 -20.46 21.53 -11.28
N THR A 169 -19.46 22.34 -10.92
CA THR A 169 -19.24 23.67 -11.49
C THR A 169 -19.09 23.61 -13.00
N LEU A 170 -18.22 22.74 -13.51
CA LEU A 170 -18.01 22.57 -14.95
C LEU A 170 -19.27 22.04 -15.66
N SER A 171 -20.03 21.14 -15.02
CA SER A 171 -21.27 20.61 -15.61
C SER A 171 -22.32 21.70 -15.82
N THR A 172 -22.39 22.69 -14.94
CA THR A 172 -23.31 23.83 -15.05
C THR A 172 -22.79 25.00 -15.87
N ASP A 173 -21.50 25.03 -16.16
CA ASP A 173 -20.86 26.07 -16.98
C ASP A 173 -21.41 26.03 -18.42
N LYS A 174 -22.06 27.12 -18.84
CA LYS A 174 -22.63 27.27 -20.19
C LYS A 174 -21.72 28.09 -21.13
N THR A 175 -20.66 28.70 -20.62
CA THR A 175 -19.78 29.60 -21.39
C THR A 175 -18.57 28.88 -21.97
N MET A 176 -18.16 27.76 -21.37
CA MET A 176 -17.07 26.92 -21.87
C MET A 176 -17.45 26.18 -23.16
N ASP A 177 -16.48 26.08 -24.09
CA ASP A 177 -16.64 25.27 -25.30
C ASP A 177 -17.04 23.82 -24.96
N LYS A 178 -17.94 23.25 -25.77
CA LYS A 178 -18.49 21.90 -25.50
C LYS A 178 -17.41 20.82 -25.54
N GLY A 179 -16.47 20.92 -26.47
CA GLY A 179 -15.38 19.96 -26.62
C GLY A 179 -14.41 20.03 -25.45
N GLU A 180 -13.97 21.25 -25.10
CA GLU A 180 -13.08 21.49 -23.96
C GLU A 180 -13.73 21.03 -22.64
N LYS A 181 -15.00 21.36 -22.43
CA LYS A 181 -15.78 20.95 -21.26
C LYS A 181 -15.88 19.42 -21.16
N GLN A 182 -16.16 18.74 -22.27
CA GLN A 182 -16.27 17.28 -22.28
C GLN A 182 -14.93 16.61 -21.92
N GLN A 183 -13.82 17.13 -22.44
CA GLN A 183 -12.48 16.65 -22.11
C GLN A 183 -12.17 16.82 -20.63
N LYS A 184 -12.32 18.03 -20.08
CA LYS A 184 -12.07 18.32 -18.65
C LYS A 184 -12.93 17.46 -17.73
N LEU A 185 -14.22 17.27 -18.08
CA LEU A 185 -15.11 16.40 -17.32
C LEU A 185 -14.65 14.93 -17.35
N ALA A 186 -14.14 14.43 -18.48
CA ALA A 186 -13.61 13.07 -18.59
C ALA A 186 -12.36 12.88 -17.71
N GLU A 187 -11.47 13.87 -17.70
CA GLU A 187 -10.27 13.88 -16.85
C GLU A 187 -10.63 13.88 -15.36
N LEU A 188 -11.56 14.75 -14.93
CA LEU A 188 -12.00 14.82 -13.54
C LEU A 188 -12.75 13.57 -13.09
N LYS A 189 -13.58 12.97 -13.96
CA LYS A 189 -14.22 11.67 -13.68
C LYS A 189 -13.18 10.58 -13.49
N THR A 190 -12.13 10.55 -14.32
CA THR A 190 -11.01 9.61 -14.17
C THR A 190 -10.26 9.84 -12.86
N LYS A 191 -9.97 11.10 -12.52
CA LYS A 191 -9.34 11.47 -11.25
C LYS A 191 -10.18 11.03 -10.05
N LYS A 192 -11.50 11.24 -10.10
CA LYS A 192 -12.45 10.80 -9.06
C LYS A 192 -12.47 9.27 -8.91
N GLN A 193 -12.48 8.53 -10.02
CA GLN A 193 -12.39 7.07 -9.99
C GLN A 193 -11.09 6.58 -9.34
N ARG A 194 -9.95 7.20 -9.68
CA ARG A 194 -8.66 6.87 -9.07
C ARG A 194 -8.65 7.14 -7.57
N LEU A 195 -9.20 8.27 -7.13
CA LEU A 195 -9.37 8.57 -5.70
C LEU A 195 -10.28 7.56 -5.00
N GLY A 196 -11.35 7.10 -5.66
CA GLY A 196 -12.22 6.06 -5.13
C GLY A 196 -11.49 4.73 -4.90
N ILE A 197 -10.68 4.28 -5.86
CA ILE A 197 -9.87 3.07 -5.71
C ILE A 197 -8.81 3.26 -4.62
N TRP A 198 -8.15 4.42 -4.59
CA TRP A 198 -7.16 4.74 -3.55
C TRP A 198 -7.78 4.71 -2.15
N ALA A 199 -9.02 5.21 -2.00
CA ALA A 199 -9.75 5.12 -0.74
C ALA A 199 -9.95 3.66 -0.29
N THR A 200 -10.13 2.71 -1.21
CA THR A 200 -10.19 1.28 -0.83
C THR A 200 -8.85 0.72 -0.36
N CYS A 201 -7.73 1.22 -0.89
CA CYS A 201 -6.40 0.91 -0.37
C CYS A 201 -6.24 1.42 1.06
N ILE A 202 -6.62 2.68 1.31
CA ILE A 202 -6.59 3.31 2.64
C ILE A 202 -7.42 2.51 3.64
N VAL A 203 -8.65 2.11 3.28
CA VAL A 203 -9.49 1.27 4.15
C VAL A 203 -8.78 -0.04 4.49
N CYS A 204 -8.17 -0.69 3.51
CA CYS A 204 -7.45 -1.94 3.76
C CYS A 204 -6.23 -1.74 4.66
N ASP A 205 -5.46 -0.69 4.41
CA ASP A 205 -4.28 -0.37 5.21
C ASP A 205 -4.66 0.01 6.63
N PHE A 206 -5.78 0.72 6.83
CA PHE A 206 -6.31 1.05 8.15
C PHE A 206 -6.74 -0.20 8.92
N LEU A 207 -7.45 -1.11 8.26
CA LEU A 207 -7.86 -2.39 8.85
C LEU A 207 -6.65 -3.24 9.24
N MET A 208 -5.61 -3.25 8.40
CA MET A 208 -4.36 -3.96 8.72
C MET A 208 -3.60 -3.32 9.87
N ALA A 209 -3.42 -1.99 9.85
CA ALA A 209 -2.75 -1.26 10.91
C ALA A 209 -3.46 -1.47 12.26
N THR A 210 -4.79 -1.43 12.25
CA THR A 210 -5.61 -1.71 13.44
C THR A 210 -5.44 -3.14 13.92
N HIS A 211 -5.53 -4.12 13.01
CA HIS A 211 -5.37 -5.54 13.34
C HIS A 211 -4.02 -5.84 14.01
N TRP A 212 -2.92 -5.31 13.48
CA TRP A 212 -1.58 -5.57 13.99
C TRP A 212 -1.16 -4.62 15.14
N SER A 213 -2.01 -3.65 15.52
CA SER A 213 -1.72 -2.69 16.60
C SER A 213 -2.04 -3.19 18.02
N VAL A 214 -2.64 -4.37 18.12
CA VAL A 214 -3.08 -5.03 19.35
C VAL A 214 -2.75 -6.52 19.26
N GLU A 215 -2.70 -7.21 20.40
CA GLU A 215 -2.34 -8.63 20.48
C GLU A 215 -3.38 -9.52 19.79
N ASP A 216 -4.66 -9.33 20.13
CA ASP A 216 -5.80 -10.04 19.53
C ASP A 216 -6.54 -9.14 18.54
N GLY A 217 -5.95 -8.95 17.36
CA GLY A 217 -6.52 -8.10 16.33
C GLY A 217 -7.98 -8.47 15.97
N PRO A 218 -8.86 -7.49 15.68
CA PRO A 218 -10.31 -7.72 15.51
C PRO A 218 -10.72 -8.51 14.26
N LEU A 219 -9.77 -8.95 13.43
CA LEU A 219 -10.04 -9.60 12.15
C LEU A 219 -9.57 -11.05 12.21
N SER A 220 -10.33 -11.95 11.63
CA SER A 220 -9.86 -13.33 11.42
C SER A 220 -8.71 -13.38 10.40
N ASN A 221 -7.92 -14.46 10.44
CA ASN A 221 -6.84 -14.72 9.49
C ASN A 221 -7.28 -14.61 8.02
N ASN A 222 -8.48 -15.07 7.68
CA ASN A 222 -9.00 -14.98 6.31
C ASN A 222 -9.33 -13.53 5.93
N GLN A 223 -9.90 -12.74 6.84
CA GLN A 223 -10.23 -11.34 6.61
C GLN A 223 -8.98 -10.47 6.46
N ILE A 224 -7.95 -10.69 7.29
CA ILE A 224 -6.68 -9.95 7.15
C ILE A 224 -5.98 -10.31 5.85
N CYS A 225 -6.00 -11.59 5.42
CA CYS A 225 -5.47 -11.99 4.12
C CYS A 225 -6.22 -11.33 2.96
N ALA A 226 -7.55 -11.35 2.97
CA ALA A 226 -8.36 -10.72 1.94
C ALA A 226 -8.09 -9.21 1.83
N THR A 227 -8.00 -8.53 2.99
CA THR A 227 -7.62 -7.12 3.10
C THR A 227 -6.21 -6.86 2.54
N GLY A 228 -5.26 -7.73 2.87
CA GLY A 228 -3.90 -7.70 2.35
C GLY A 228 -3.85 -7.81 0.83
N ILE A 229 -4.57 -8.78 0.27
CA ILE A 229 -4.63 -9.04 -1.18
C ILE A 229 -5.29 -7.86 -1.91
N TRP A 230 -6.48 -7.42 -1.45
CA TRP A 230 -7.20 -6.33 -2.12
C TRP A 230 -6.40 -5.04 -2.13
N GLY A 231 -5.84 -4.63 -0.99
CA GLY A 231 -5.03 -3.42 -0.91
C GLY A 231 -3.83 -3.45 -1.87
N GLY A 232 -3.15 -4.59 -1.96
CA GLY A 232 -2.04 -4.78 -2.90
C GLY A 232 -2.49 -4.76 -4.38
N VAL A 233 -3.57 -5.45 -4.73
CA VAL A 233 -4.12 -5.48 -6.10
C VAL A 233 -4.60 -4.10 -6.53
N ALA A 234 -5.34 -3.39 -5.69
CA ALA A 234 -5.83 -2.05 -5.96
C ALA A 234 -4.67 -1.05 -6.14
N GLY A 235 -3.64 -1.14 -5.28
CA GLY A 235 -2.41 -0.35 -5.41
C GLY A 235 -1.69 -0.60 -6.74
N LEU A 236 -1.51 -1.87 -7.12
CA LEU A 236 -0.88 -2.24 -8.39
C LEU A 236 -1.71 -1.79 -9.59
N TYR A 237 -3.03 -1.91 -9.53
CA TYR A 237 -3.91 -1.43 -10.59
C TYR A 237 -3.77 0.08 -10.80
N LEU A 238 -3.71 0.86 -9.72
CA LEU A 238 -3.50 2.31 -9.81
C LEU A 238 -2.15 2.65 -10.46
N LYS A 239 -1.08 1.97 -10.04
CA LYS A 239 0.27 2.13 -10.62
C LYS A 239 0.31 1.75 -12.09
N TRP A 240 -0.34 0.65 -12.45
CA TRP A 240 -0.54 0.25 -13.84
C TRP A 240 -1.24 1.37 -14.60
N LYS A 241 -2.39 1.88 -14.14
CA LYS A 241 -3.09 2.96 -14.85
C LYS A 241 -2.30 4.26 -14.97
N SER A 242 -1.38 4.56 -14.04
CA SER A 242 -0.48 5.72 -14.15
C SER A 242 0.72 5.50 -15.06
N SER A 243 1.12 4.26 -15.35
CA SER A 243 2.28 3.96 -16.20
C SER A 243 1.99 3.94 -17.70
N LYS A 244 0.74 4.24 -18.12
CA LYS A 244 0.46 4.57 -19.52
C LYS A 244 0.99 5.98 -19.82
N GLN A 245 2.16 6.06 -20.43
CA GLN A 245 2.61 7.19 -21.24
C GLN A 245 2.61 6.74 -22.69
#